data_AF-A0A536BSR2-F1
#
_entry.id   AF-A0A536BSR2-F1
#
_cell.length_a   1.000
_cell.length_b   1.000
_cell.length_c   1.000
_cell.angle_alpha   90.00
_cell.angle_beta   90.00
_cell.angle_gamma   90.00
#
_symmetry.space_group_name_H-M   'P 1'
#
loop_
_entity.id
_entity.type
_entity.pdbx_description
1 polymer ?
#
loop_
_entity_poly.entity_id
_entity_poly.type
_entity_poly.pdbx_seq_one_letter_code
_entity_poly.pdbx_strand_id
1 'polypeptide(L)'
;MLDHEEKFLFKEEILHLANAMGEPGVLDNVEDLLTDVITSPRFDSEVFTLERSLQVMLGPRAGTTLVGLLTVAPEVFDEVAEVRIPPEVHERLVAWRARFGLAIDNALNFLNNPDGIQGHNFATQVAHVEERRVLQGRLTLVRYNNEPQFFVADASVFMGLVVDIMERLGPYLEPDAVDAETMSRLRDAVQLVERKTTARS
;
A
#
# COMPACT_ATOMS: atom_id res chain seq x y z
N MET A 1 -13.83 10.06 10.50
CA MET A 1 -13.46 10.36 11.89
C MET A 1 -14.44 9.64 12.79
N LEU A 2 -13.95 8.80 13.71
CA LEU A 2 -14.78 7.98 14.60
C LEU A 2 -15.56 8.86 15.58
N ASP A 3 -16.78 8.45 15.91
CA ASP A 3 -17.55 9.06 16.99
C ASP A 3 -17.05 8.64 18.39
N HIS A 4 -17.68 9.15 19.46
CA HIS A 4 -17.20 8.91 20.83
C HIS A 4 -17.29 7.43 21.25
N GLU A 5 -18.34 6.72 20.82
CA GLU A 5 -18.57 5.31 21.15
C GLU A 5 -17.63 4.42 20.33
N GLU A 6 -17.51 4.70 19.03
CA GLU A 6 -16.58 4.04 18.13
C GLU A 6 -15.12 4.20 18.58
N LYS A 7 -14.73 5.40 19.04
CA LYS A 7 -13.40 5.63 19.61
C LYS A 7 -13.17 4.80 20.87
N PHE A 8 -14.15 4.69 21.75
CA PHE A 8 -14.00 3.89 22.96
C PHE A 8 -13.74 2.41 22.62
N LEU A 9 -14.59 1.83 21.76
CA LEU A 9 -14.44 0.45 21.31
C LEU A 9 -13.12 0.21 20.57
N PHE A 10 -12.73 1.14 19.70
CA PHE A 10 -11.44 1.08 19.01
C PHE A 10 -10.28 1.01 20.00
N LYS A 11 -10.25 1.88 21.02
CA LYS A 11 -9.20 1.86 22.05
C LYS A 11 -9.15 0.54 22.83
N GLU A 12 -10.31 -0.04 23.14
CA GLU A 12 -10.37 -1.37 23.78
C GLU A 12 -9.79 -2.48 22.89
N GLU A 13 -10.10 -2.46 21.59
CA GLU A 13 -9.54 -3.42 20.63
C GLU A 13 -8.02 -3.28 20.49
N ILE A 14 -7.50 -2.06 20.43
CA ILE A 14 -6.05 -1.80 20.35
C ILE A 14 -5.34 -2.25 21.63
N LEU A 15 -5.93 -2.02 22.81
CA LEU A 15 -5.38 -2.52 24.07
C LEU A 15 -5.37 -4.05 24.11
N HIS A 16 -6.43 -4.70 23.64
CA HIS A 16 -6.50 -6.16 23.59
C HIS A 16 -5.44 -6.74 22.63
N LEU A 17 -5.32 -6.16 21.44
CA LEU A 17 -4.30 -6.53 20.46
C LEU A 17 -2.88 -6.34 21.02
N ALA A 18 -2.60 -5.21 21.68
CA ALA A 18 -1.29 -4.94 22.25
C ALA A 18 -0.89 -5.95 23.34
N ASN A 19 -1.85 -6.42 24.14
CA ASN A 19 -1.60 -7.47 25.12
C ASN A 19 -1.26 -8.81 24.44
N ALA A 20 -1.96 -9.18 23.36
CA ALA A 20 -1.66 -10.40 22.60
C ALA A 20 -0.27 -10.36 21.94
N MET A 21 0.18 -9.17 21.54
CA MET A 21 1.52 -8.97 20.96
C MET A 21 2.64 -8.78 22.00
N GLY A 22 2.29 -8.70 23.29
CA GLY A 22 3.26 -8.54 24.37
C GLY A 22 4.04 -9.82 24.71
N GLU A 23 3.67 -10.96 24.13
CA GLU A 23 4.39 -12.22 24.32
C GLU A 23 5.73 -12.23 23.56
N PRO A 24 6.81 -12.79 24.15
CA PRO A 24 8.13 -12.80 23.52
C PRO A 24 8.13 -13.46 22.14
N GLY A 25 8.69 -12.78 21.15
CA GLY A 25 8.84 -13.29 19.77
C GLY A 25 7.58 -13.19 18.91
N VAL A 26 6.42 -12.82 19.47
CA VAL A 26 5.19 -12.66 18.67
C VAL A 26 5.31 -11.55 17.64
N LEU A 27 5.92 -10.42 18.00
CA LEU A 27 6.14 -9.32 17.05
C LEU A 27 6.97 -9.77 15.85
N ASP A 28 8.06 -10.52 16.08
CA ASP A 28 8.91 -11.01 14.99
C ASP A 28 8.15 -12.04 14.13
N ASN A 29 7.41 -12.97 14.74
CA ASN A 29 6.61 -13.95 14.01
C ASN A 29 5.54 -13.30 13.11
N VAL A 30 4.89 -12.23 13.59
CA VAL A 30 3.92 -11.46 12.80
C VAL A 30 4.63 -10.77 11.64
N GLU A 31 5.78 -10.15 11.88
CA GLU A 31 6.54 -9.48 10.82
C GLU A 31 7.02 -10.44 9.74
N ASP A 32 7.51 -11.61 10.13
CA ASP A 32 7.93 -12.67 9.21
C ASP A 32 6.75 -13.12 8.36
N LEU A 33 5.59 -13.39 8.96
CA LEU A 33 4.37 -13.74 8.23
C LEU A 33 3.97 -12.66 7.22
N LEU A 34 3.94 -11.39 7.63
CA LEU A 34 3.56 -10.29 6.73
C LEU A 34 4.57 -10.12 5.58
N THR A 35 5.85 -10.35 5.86
CA THR A 35 6.92 -10.31 4.86
C THR A 35 6.80 -11.48 3.87
N ASP A 36 6.57 -12.69 4.37
CA ASP A 36 6.37 -13.90 3.55
C ASP A 36 5.18 -13.73 2.61
N VAL A 37 4.03 -13.27 3.14
CA VAL A 37 2.83 -13.01 2.34
C VAL A 37 3.15 -12.04 1.20
N ILE A 38 3.74 -10.88 1.51
CA ILE A 38 4.01 -9.81 0.53
C ILE A 38 5.04 -10.22 -0.53
N THR A 39 5.95 -11.13 -0.19
CA THR A 39 6.96 -11.63 -1.13
C THR A 39 6.54 -12.92 -1.83
N SER A 40 5.40 -13.50 -1.46
CA SER A 40 4.92 -14.76 -2.01
C SER A 40 4.59 -14.65 -3.50
N PRO A 41 5.01 -15.62 -4.33
CA PRO A 41 4.55 -15.73 -5.71
C PRO A 41 3.06 -16.08 -5.81
N ARG A 42 2.41 -16.44 -4.70
CA ARG A 42 0.98 -16.75 -4.59
C ARG A 42 0.25 -15.74 -3.69
N PHE A 43 0.72 -14.50 -3.68
CA PHE A 43 0.23 -13.38 -2.87
C PHE A 43 -1.29 -13.38 -2.64
N ASP A 44 -2.09 -13.44 -3.72
CA ASP A 44 -3.57 -13.37 -3.63
C ASP A 44 -4.15 -14.47 -2.73
N SER A 45 -3.65 -15.70 -2.87
CA SER A 45 -4.11 -16.82 -2.06
C SER A 45 -3.65 -16.74 -0.61
N GLU A 46 -2.47 -16.18 -0.36
CA GLU A 46 -1.95 -16.03 0.98
C GLU A 46 -2.63 -14.89 1.74
N VAL A 47 -2.88 -13.76 1.07
CA VAL A 47 -3.69 -12.66 1.62
C VAL A 47 -5.10 -13.12 1.98
N PHE A 48 -5.73 -13.96 1.14
CA PHE A 48 -7.04 -14.54 1.46
C PHE A 48 -7.04 -15.35 2.77
N THR A 49 -5.89 -15.92 3.14
CA THR A 49 -5.72 -16.71 4.37
C THR A 49 -5.02 -15.95 5.50
N LEU A 50 -4.64 -14.69 5.27
CA LEU A 50 -3.85 -13.89 6.22
C LEU A 50 -4.57 -13.73 7.55
N GLU A 51 -5.85 -13.37 7.51
CA GLU A 51 -6.66 -13.22 8.73
C GLU A 51 -6.67 -14.51 9.55
N ARG A 52 -6.90 -15.66 8.90
CA ARG A 52 -6.88 -16.95 9.59
C ARG A 52 -5.52 -17.26 10.20
N SER A 53 -4.44 -16.94 9.51
CA SER A 53 -3.07 -17.15 10.00
C SER A 53 -2.78 -16.29 11.24
N LEU A 54 -3.20 -15.03 11.22
CA LEU A 54 -3.07 -14.12 12.36
C LEU A 54 -3.99 -14.52 13.52
N GLN A 55 -5.19 -15.04 13.25
CA GLN A 55 -6.09 -15.57 14.29
C GLN A 55 -5.50 -16.80 14.99
N VAL A 56 -4.77 -17.65 14.26
CA VAL A 56 -4.05 -18.79 14.86
C VAL A 56 -2.91 -18.31 15.74
N MET A 57 -2.21 -17.25 15.35
CA MET A 57 -1.05 -16.73 16.06
C MET A 57 -1.42 -15.88 17.29
N LEU A 58 -2.41 -15.00 17.17
CA LEU A 58 -2.76 -13.98 18.16
C LEU A 58 -4.09 -14.28 18.89
N GLY A 59 -4.81 -15.30 18.43
CA GLY A 59 -6.19 -15.57 18.82
C GLY A 59 -7.22 -14.86 17.92
N PRO A 60 -8.49 -15.31 17.91
CA PRO A 60 -9.49 -14.86 16.93
C PRO A 60 -9.71 -13.35 16.92
N ARG A 61 -9.86 -12.74 18.11
CA ARG A 61 -10.12 -11.31 18.25
C ARG A 61 -8.92 -10.47 17.81
N ALA A 62 -7.74 -10.71 18.39
CA ALA A 62 -6.54 -9.94 18.08
C ALA A 62 -6.10 -10.11 16.61
N GLY A 63 -6.22 -11.31 16.04
CA GLY A 63 -5.88 -11.55 14.63
C GLY A 63 -6.77 -10.74 13.67
N THR A 64 -8.08 -10.73 13.88
CA THR A 64 -9.01 -9.90 13.08
C THR A 64 -8.75 -8.41 13.29
N THR A 65 -8.52 -7.97 14.53
CA THR A 65 -8.20 -6.56 14.84
C THR A 65 -6.93 -6.11 14.13
N LEU A 66 -5.88 -6.95 14.06
CA LEU A 66 -4.66 -6.61 13.35
C LEU A 66 -4.88 -6.45 11.84
N VAL A 67 -5.63 -7.35 11.19
CA VAL A 67 -5.95 -7.20 9.76
C VAL A 67 -6.72 -5.91 9.52
N GLY A 68 -7.77 -5.65 10.31
CA GLY A 68 -8.54 -4.41 10.19
C GLY A 68 -7.69 -3.18 10.39
N LEU A 69 -6.73 -3.22 11.33
CA LEU A 69 -5.82 -2.10 11.59
C LEU A 69 -4.84 -1.84 10.45
N LEU A 70 -4.37 -2.90 9.77
CA LEU A 70 -3.47 -2.76 8.62
C LEU A 70 -4.19 -2.09 7.44
N THR A 71 -5.49 -2.30 7.28
CA THR A 71 -6.29 -1.83 6.14
C THR A 71 -7.18 -0.61 6.41
N VAL A 72 -7.30 -0.17 7.65
CA VAL A 72 -8.12 1.00 7.99
C VAL A 72 -7.57 2.30 7.37
N ALA A 73 -8.43 3.30 7.22
CA ALA A 73 -8.04 4.64 6.78
C ALA A 73 -6.98 5.27 7.72
N PRO A 74 -6.01 6.05 7.20
CA PRO A 74 -4.95 6.67 8.01
C PRO A 74 -5.46 7.46 9.21
N GLU A 75 -6.54 8.23 9.02
CA GLU A 75 -7.07 9.12 10.04
C GLU A 75 -7.67 8.34 11.22
N VAL A 76 -8.09 7.10 10.99
CA VAL A 76 -8.55 6.18 12.03
C VAL A 76 -7.35 5.50 12.70
N PHE A 77 -6.31 5.18 11.94
CA PHE A 77 -5.08 4.60 12.48
C PHE A 77 -4.35 5.57 13.42
N ASP A 78 -4.40 6.87 13.16
CA ASP A 78 -3.78 7.89 14.03
C ASP A 78 -4.31 7.85 15.47
N GLU A 79 -5.53 7.34 15.69
CA GLU A 79 -6.12 7.14 17.03
C GLU A 79 -5.35 6.09 17.85
N VAL A 80 -4.50 5.25 17.24
CA VAL A 80 -3.62 4.30 17.95
C VAL A 80 -2.65 5.03 18.87
N ALA A 81 -2.17 6.21 18.47
CA ALA A 81 -1.24 7.01 19.28
C ALA A 81 -1.88 7.53 20.58
N GLU A 82 -3.21 7.62 20.62
CA GLU A 82 -3.99 7.99 21.81
C GLU A 82 -4.18 6.81 22.78
N VAL A 83 -3.75 5.60 22.40
CA VAL A 83 -3.80 4.40 23.23
C VAL A 83 -2.46 4.19 23.92
N ARG A 84 -2.48 4.06 25.25
CA ARG A 84 -1.27 3.80 26.04
C ARG A 84 -0.86 2.32 25.92
N ILE A 85 -0.22 1.98 24.80
CA ILE A 85 0.37 0.65 24.55
C ILE A 85 1.89 0.67 24.70
N PRO A 86 2.56 -0.50 24.85
CA PRO A 86 4.02 -0.56 24.87
C PRO A 86 4.64 0.08 23.61
N PRO A 87 5.73 0.87 23.73
CA PRO A 87 6.33 1.60 22.61
C PRO A 87 6.75 0.71 21.44
N GLU A 88 7.34 -0.45 21.75
CA GLU A 88 7.78 -1.41 20.73
C GLU A 88 6.62 -1.93 19.87
N VAL A 89 5.48 -2.21 20.51
CA VAL A 89 4.25 -2.65 19.81
C VAL A 89 3.73 -1.53 18.90
N HIS A 90 3.71 -0.29 19.41
CA HIS A 90 3.30 0.88 18.63
C HIS A 90 4.20 1.08 17.41
N GLU A 91 5.52 1.03 17.58
CA GLU A 91 6.49 1.17 16.49
C GLU A 91 6.31 0.10 15.42
N ARG A 92 6.11 -1.17 15.82
CA ARG A 92 5.84 -2.27 14.89
C ARG A 92 4.53 -2.07 14.13
N LEU A 93 3.45 -1.68 14.80
CA LEU A 93 2.16 -1.41 14.14
C LEU A 93 2.27 -0.31 13.08
N VAL A 94 2.95 0.79 13.40
CA VAL A 94 3.22 1.88 12.45
C VAL A 94 4.05 1.37 11.26
N ALA A 95 5.12 0.62 11.53
CA ALA A 95 6.00 0.09 10.48
C ALA A 95 5.28 -0.92 9.57
N TRP A 96 4.50 -1.84 10.13
CA TRP A 96 3.77 -2.85 9.37
C TRP A 96 2.68 -2.23 8.51
N ARG A 97 1.93 -1.27 9.05
CA ARG A 97 0.93 -0.55 8.26
C ARG A 97 1.59 0.16 7.07
N ALA A 98 2.68 0.88 7.32
CA ALA A 98 3.41 1.60 6.26
C ALA A 98 4.01 0.66 5.19
N ARG A 99 4.44 -0.55 5.57
CA ARG A 99 5.09 -1.51 4.65
C ARG A 99 4.11 -2.41 3.91
N PHE A 100 3.05 -2.84 4.59
CA PHE A 100 2.21 -3.95 4.15
C PHE A 100 0.74 -3.57 3.95
N GLY A 101 0.25 -2.56 4.68
CA GLY A 101 -1.18 -2.23 4.77
C GLY A 101 -1.85 -2.02 3.43
N LEU A 102 -1.27 -1.19 2.55
CA LEU A 102 -1.85 -0.89 1.23
C LEU A 102 -1.93 -2.13 0.33
N ALA A 103 -0.87 -2.94 0.29
CA ALA A 103 -0.85 -4.13 -0.57
C ALA A 103 -1.90 -5.17 -0.11
N ILE A 104 -2.04 -5.35 1.21
CA ILE A 104 -3.05 -6.23 1.81
C ILE A 104 -4.46 -5.69 1.55
N ASP A 105 -4.70 -4.39 1.79
CA ASP A 105 -6.00 -3.75 1.56
C ASP A 105 -6.44 -3.88 0.10
N ASN A 106 -5.55 -3.59 -0.84
CA ASN A 106 -5.82 -3.73 -2.27
C ASN A 106 -6.16 -5.18 -2.67
N ALA A 107 -5.45 -6.16 -2.12
CA ALA A 107 -5.71 -7.56 -2.41
C ALA A 107 -7.05 -8.03 -1.81
N LEU A 108 -7.39 -7.63 -0.58
CA LEU A 108 -8.67 -7.97 0.04
C LEU A 108 -9.84 -7.30 -0.67
N ASN A 109 -9.71 -6.03 -1.07
CA ASN A 109 -10.75 -5.33 -1.85
C ASN A 109 -10.96 -5.99 -3.22
N PHE A 110 -9.89 -6.42 -3.90
CA PHE A 110 -9.99 -7.18 -5.16
C PHE A 110 -10.76 -8.50 -4.98
N LEU A 111 -10.40 -9.28 -3.96
CA LEU A 111 -10.98 -10.60 -3.74
C LEU A 111 -12.46 -10.52 -3.32
N ASN A 112 -12.83 -9.46 -2.59
CA ASN A 112 -14.21 -9.23 -2.17
C ASN A 112 -15.09 -8.63 -3.28
N ASN A 113 -14.51 -7.89 -4.22
CA ASN A 113 -15.23 -7.30 -5.34
C ASN A 113 -14.33 -7.18 -6.59
N PRO A 114 -14.16 -8.27 -7.36
CA PRO A 114 -13.27 -8.27 -8.53
C PRO A 114 -13.70 -7.27 -9.61
N ASP A 115 -14.99 -6.94 -9.68
CA ASP A 115 -15.55 -5.93 -10.59
C ASP A 115 -15.47 -4.49 -10.03
N GLY A 116 -15.22 -4.32 -8.72
CA GLY A 116 -15.26 -3.06 -7.97
C GLY A 116 -13.99 -2.23 -7.94
N ILE A 117 -12.88 -2.72 -8.50
CA ILE A 117 -11.62 -1.96 -8.64
C ILE A 117 -11.78 -0.73 -9.55
N GLN A 118 -12.90 -0.57 -10.25
CA GLN A 118 -13.23 0.67 -10.96
C GLN A 118 -13.33 1.91 -10.03
N GLY A 119 -13.31 1.75 -8.71
CA GLY A 119 -13.38 2.86 -7.73
C GLY A 119 -12.08 3.22 -6.99
N HIS A 120 -11.03 2.39 -7.04
CA HIS A 120 -9.76 2.66 -6.34
C HIS A 120 -8.68 3.04 -7.35
N ASN A 121 -8.68 4.31 -7.76
CA ASN A 121 -7.66 4.88 -8.63
C ASN A 121 -6.29 4.88 -7.92
N PHE A 122 -5.22 4.72 -8.69
CA PHE A 122 -3.82 4.87 -8.24
C PHE A 122 -3.56 6.19 -7.47
N ALA A 123 -4.44 7.20 -7.60
CA ALA A 123 -4.43 8.44 -6.83
C ALA A 123 -4.41 8.22 -5.30
N THR A 124 -5.11 7.22 -4.77
CA THR A 124 -5.08 6.91 -3.33
C THR A 124 -3.71 6.36 -2.89
N GLN A 125 -2.92 5.83 -3.84
CA GLN A 125 -1.60 5.23 -3.61
C GLN A 125 -0.47 6.29 -3.61
N VAL A 126 -0.66 7.45 -4.26
CA VAL A 126 0.32 8.56 -4.28
C VAL A 126 0.03 9.61 -3.20
N ALA A 127 -1.23 9.82 -2.81
CA ALA A 127 -1.59 10.85 -1.84
C ALA A 127 -1.09 10.60 -0.40
N HIS A 128 -0.63 9.38 -0.07
CA HIS A 128 0.00 9.08 1.23
C HIS A 128 1.46 9.56 1.37
N VAL A 129 2.05 10.15 0.30
CA VAL A 129 3.51 10.28 0.15
C VAL A 129 4.11 11.55 0.76
N GLU A 130 3.31 12.53 1.20
CA GLU A 130 3.88 13.84 1.52
C GLU A 130 4.71 13.95 2.81
N GLU A 131 4.93 12.87 3.60
CA GLU A 131 5.95 12.99 4.68
C GLU A 131 6.64 11.72 5.23
N ARG A 132 6.46 10.49 4.69
CA ARG A 132 7.23 9.31 5.15
C ARG A 132 7.57 8.37 4.00
N ARG A 133 8.87 8.23 3.70
CA ARG A 133 9.43 7.35 2.67
C ARG A 133 9.03 5.88 2.94
N VAL A 134 8.31 5.23 2.01
CA VAL A 134 8.71 3.95 1.38
C VAL A 134 8.09 3.85 -0.02
N LEU A 135 8.89 3.40 -0.99
CA LEU A 135 8.49 3.03 -2.35
C LEU A 135 7.60 1.77 -2.36
N GLN A 136 6.29 1.93 -2.14
CA GLN A 136 5.33 0.85 -2.35
C GLN A 136 4.86 0.83 -3.82
N GLY A 137 5.81 0.53 -4.71
CA GLY A 137 5.60 0.50 -6.18
C GLY A 137 6.04 -0.79 -6.86
N ARG A 138 6.50 -1.81 -6.10
CA ARG A 138 6.98 -3.08 -6.68
C ARG A 138 5.93 -4.18 -6.76
N LEU A 139 4.77 -4.03 -6.11
CA LEU A 139 3.68 -5.03 -6.17
C LEU A 139 2.58 -4.71 -7.20
N THR A 140 2.41 -3.46 -7.64
CA THR A 140 1.33 -3.11 -8.58
C THR A 140 1.74 -3.29 -10.04
N LEU A 141 3.02 -3.08 -10.40
CA LEU A 141 3.54 -3.20 -11.78
C LEU A 141 3.39 -4.60 -12.39
N VAL A 142 3.39 -5.66 -11.58
CA VAL A 142 3.24 -7.05 -12.06
C VAL A 142 1.79 -7.35 -12.50
N ARG A 143 0.79 -6.72 -11.88
CA ARG A 143 -0.63 -6.90 -12.26
C ARG A 143 -1.01 -6.12 -13.53
N TYR A 144 -0.43 -4.94 -13.77
CA TYR A 144 -0.71 -4.13 -14.98
C TYR A 144 -0.23 -4.76 -16.29
N ASN A 145 0.65 -5.77 -16.23
CA ASN A 145 1.22 -6.39 -17.43
C ASN A 145 0.28 -7.43 -18.09
N ASN A 146 -0.76 -7.90 -17.38
CA ASN A 146 -1.64 -8.98 -17.88
C ASN A 146 -2.98 -8.48 -18.45
N GLU A 147 -3.43 -7.26 -18.10
CA GLU A 147 -4.74 -6.73 -18.49
C GLU A 147 -4.65 -5.23 -18.86
N PRO A 148 -4.64 -4.87 -20.16
CA PRO A 148 -4.42 -3.49 -20.65
C PRO A 148 -5.43 -2.45 -20.13
N GLN A 149 -6.65 -2.87 -19.79
CA GLN A 149 -7.71 -2.02 -19.27
C GLN A 149 -7.33 -1.30 -17.97
N PHE A 150 -6.56 -1.94 -17.08
CA PHE A 150 -6.13 -1.32 -15.84
C PHE A 150 -5.02 -0.30 -16.06
N PHE A 151 -4.14 -0.54 -17.04
CA PHE A 151 -3.10 0.40 -17.42
C PHE A 151 -3.69 1.69 -18.01
N VAL A 152 -4.80 1.58 -18.75
CA VAL A 152 -5.51 2.74 -19.35
C VAL A 152 -6.26 3.56 -18.29
N ALA A 153 -6.91 2.90 -17.32
CA ALA A 153 -7.67 3.58 -16.27
C ALA A 153 -6.81 4.52 -15.40
N ASP A 154 -5.57 4.10 -15.09
CA ASP A 154 -4.63 4.84 -14.26
C ASP A 154 -3.58 5.64 -15.07
N ALA A 155 -3.74 5.77 -16.39
CA ALA A 155 -2.74 6.36 -17.28
C ALA A 155 -2.31 7.77 -16.86
N SER A 156 -3.24 8.61 -16.37
CA SER A 156 -2.93 9.95 -15.88
C SER A 156 -1.99 9.95 -14.68
N VAL A 157 -2.08 8.93 -13.82
CA VAL A 157 -1.30 8.85 -12.59
C VAL A 157 0.11 8.30 -12.87
N PHE A 158 0.22 7.30 -13.75
CA PHE A 158 1.53 6.87 -14.25
C PHE A 158 2.28 7.99 -14.94
N MET A 159 1.60 8.76 -15.79
CA MET A 159 2.21 9.90 -16.47
C MET A 159 2.61 11.00 -15.46
N GLY A 160 1.81 11.25 -14.43
CA GLY A 160 2.16 12.16 -13.33
C GLY A 160 3.43 11.73 -12.58
N LEU A 161 3.52 10.45 -12.19
CA LEU A 161 4.71 9.92 -11.52
C LEU A 161 5.97 10.02 -12.39
N VAL A 162 5.84 9.73 -13.70
CA VAL A 162 6.95 9.88 -14.66
C VAL A 162 7.41 11.33 -14.70
N VAL A 163 6.48 12.30 -14.72
CA VAL A 163 6.81 13.73 -14.67
C VAL A 163 7.53 14.08 -13.36
N ASP A 164 7.00 13.67 -12.21
CA ASP A 164 7.60 13.95 -10.90
C ASP A 164 9.04 13.40 -10.79
N ILE A 165 9.27 12.18 -11.29
CA ILE A 165 10.60 11.57 -11.32
C ILE A 165 11.54 12.38 -12.24
N MET A 166 11.07 12.76 -13.43
CA MET A 166 11.86 13.54 -14.38
C MET A 166 12.21 14.93 -13.85
N GLU A 167 11.28 15.63 -13.20
CA GLU A 167 11.50 16.94 -12.57
C GLU A 167 12.50 16.86 -11.43
N ARG A 168 12.45 15.79 -10.63
CA ARG A 168 13.41 15.56 -9.53
C ARG A 168 14.79 15.14 -10.01
N LEU A 169 14.86 14.34 -11.08
CA LEU A 169 16.11 13.82 -11.63
C LEU A 169 16.86 14.88 -12.46
N GLY A 170 16.12 15.70 -13.23
CA GLY A 170 16.67 16.68 -14.17
C GLY A 170 17.79 17.57 -13.62
N PRO A 171 17.66 18.16 -12.42
CA PRO A 171 18.71 19.00 -11.81
C PRO A 171 20.05 18.29 -11.54
N TYR A 172 20.05 16.96 -11.49
CA TYR A 172 21.23 16.14 -11.17
C TYR A 172 21.81 15.42 -12.39
N LEU A 173 21.26 15.62 -13.60
CA LEU A 173 21.76 14.98 -14.82
C LEU A 173 22.97 15.73 -15.38
N GLU A 174 24.04 14.98 -15.65
CA GLU A 174 25.22 15.45 -16.38
C GLU A 174 25.06 15.21 -17.90
N PRO A 175 25.80 15.92 -18.78
CA PRO A 175 25.63 15.85 -20.23
C PRO A 175 25.79 14.47 -20.88
N ASP A 176 26.47 13.54 -20.21
CA ASP A 176 26.74 12.17 -20.61
C ASP A 176 26.02 11.12 -19.74
N ALA A 177 25.20 11.57 -18.79
CA ALA A 177 24.44 10.69 -17.89
C ALA A 177 23.35 9.89 -18.61
N VAL A 178 22.87 10.38 -19.76
CA VAL A 178 21.86 9.71 -20.59
C VAL A 178 22.30 9.75 -22.05
N ASP A 179 22.32 8.59 -22.70
CA ASP A 179 22.69 8.49 -24.10
C ASP A 179 21.62 9.10 -25.03
N ALA A 180 22.05 9.47 -26.25
CA ALA A 180 21.20 10.13 -27.22
C ALA A 180 20.05 9.24 -27.73
N GLU A 181 20.20 7.92 -27.73
CA GLU A 181 19.18 6.96 -28.16
C GLU A 181 18.03 6.92 -27.15
N THR A 182 18.35 6.84 -25.86
CA THR A 182 17.39 6.90 -24.75
C THR A 182 16.57 8.19 -24.80
N MET A 183 17.23 9.33 -25.03
CA MET A 183 16.55 10.62 -25.21
C MET A 183 15.66 10.66 -26.46
N SER A 184 16.04 9.98 -27.55
CA SER A 184 15.20 9.87 -28.74
C SER A 184 13.95 9.04 -28.47
N ARG A 185 14.09 7.87 -27.84
CA ARG A 185 12.98 6.99 -27.50
C ARG A 185 11.96 7.67 -26.57
N LEU A 186 12.44 8.49 -25.63
CA LEU A 186 11.58 9.27 -24.75
C LEU A 186 10.74 10.29 -25.54
N ARG A 187 11.36 11.02 -26.48
CA ARG A 187 10.64 11.96 -27.35
C ARG A 187 9.59 11.25 -28.20
N ASP A 188 9.93 10.11 -28.78
CA ASP A 188 9.00 9.32 -29.61
C ASP A 188 7.80 8.81 -28.79
N ALA A 189 8.04 8.41 -27.53
CA ALA A 189 7.00 8.00 -26.60
C ALA A 189 6.05 9.17 -26.25
N VAL A 190 6.60 10.36 -25.95
CA VAL A 190 5.78 11.57 -25.71
C VAL A 190 4.94 11.92 -26.94
N GLN A 191 5.53 11.91 -28.14
CA GLN A 191 4.79 12.16 -29.39
C GLN A 191 3.70 11.11 -29.65
N LEU A 192 3.90 9.86 -29.25
CA LEU A 192 2.85 8.84 -29.33
C LEU A 192 1.68 9.17 -28.40
N VAL A 193 1.96 9.58 -27.15
CA VAL A 193 0.95 9.99 -26.19
C VAL A 193 0.18 11.20 -26.70
N GLU A 194 0.86 12.23 -27.20
CA GLU A 194 0.24 13.43 -27.78
C GLU A 194 -0.69 13.07 -28.94
N ARG A 195 -0.24 12.23 -29.88
CA ARG A 195 -1.06 11.77 -31.02
C ARG A 195 -2.32 11.00 -30.59
N LYS A 196 -2.26 10.32 -29.45
CA LYS A 196 -3.38 9.51 -28.92
C LYS A 196 -4.35 10.32 -28.06
N THR A 197 -3.88 11.40 -27.43
CA THR A 197 -4.65 12.24 -26.50
C THR A 197 -5.17 13.53 -27.11
N THR A 198 -4.62 13.95 -28.26
CA THR A 198 -5.17 15.07 -29.04
C THR A 198 -6.55 14.68 -29.58
N ALA A 199 -7.59 15.41 -29.17
CA ALA A 199 -8.95 15.19 -29.63
C ALA A 199 -9.01 15.25 -31.16
N ARG A 200 -9.54 14.19 -31.79
CA ARG A 200 -9.95 14.25 -33.19
C ARG A 200 -11.25 15.07 -33.24
N SER A 201 -11.12 16.38 -33.37
CA SER A 201 -12.20 17.26 -33.80
C SER A 201 -12.67 16.87 -35.21
#